data_AF-A0A939EYW2-F1
#
_entry.id   AF-A0A939EYW2-F1
#
_cell.length_a   1.000
_cell.length_b   1.000
_cell.length_c   1.000
_cell.angle_alpha   90.00
_cell.angle_beta   90.00
_cell.angle_gamma   90.00
#
_symmetry.space_group_name_H-M   'P 1'
#
loop_
_entity.id
_entity.type
_entity.pdbx_description
1 polymer ?
#
loop_
_entity_poly.entity_id
_entity_poly.type
_entity_poly.pdbx_seq_one_letter_code
_entity_poly.pdbx_strand_id
1 'polypeptide(L)'
;MKFNFVFAGALLALSAACTKLEPTPSATPAATSSTADVSATGFPETFETGTKTAYTTGSVTLGSGSWTLNDALLGNTTADAKTGSQSVRVRNVGSVGMNFNTTAGAGVVTVGHAVYGTDGSSQWELWVSQNSGSSYAKVGSTITSSSATLSTASFTVNLSGTVRLQIRKTSGGTNRINLDNVTVEQYGGGTTPPPTTGAKKFLFDGSHGELAGNADWVLDVNSGVASRYPTPAQSGITSSTPETYWTGAISAWGVALAKQGHTVEQLPAGSTISYGNTSNPQDLSYYNVFVVDEPNIIFTAAEKTAILQFVQNGGGLFMISDHDISDRNNDGYDSPDIWNDLMQNNSVKANPFGFSVNLDNIVENSSNVRTGSNPILNGSQGAVSQLSFHNGATMTLNPTANSTVQGLIWRTSATAQGNNLAMAASSTFGSGRVVIIGDSSPADDGTGSPGNTVYDGWGENVSHPRLHLNASLWLAKLQ
;
A
#
# COMPACT_ATOMS: atom_id res chain seq x y z
N MET A 1 -26.69 67.82 22.68
CA MET A 1 -28.03 68.02 22.07
C MET A 1 -27.90 67.70 20.59
N LYS A 2 -28.70 66.89 19.90
CA LYS A 2 -29.88 66.07 20.21
C LYS A 2 -29.92 64.95 19.15
N PHE A 3 -30.32 63.75 19.58
CA PHE A 3 -30.73 62.59 18.79
C PHE A 3 -32.09 62.82 18.10
N ASN A 4 -32.30 62.14 16.95
CA ASN A 4 -33.46 61.29 16.56
C ASN A 4 -33.61 61.25 15.03
N PHE A 5 -33.36 60.12 14.36
CA PHE A 5 -34.23 58.95 14.14
C PHE A 5 -35.53 59.25 13.38
N VAL A 6 -35.64 58.76 12.14
CA VAL A 6 -36.85 58.12 11.60
C VAL A 6 -36.44 56.92 10.73
N PHE A 7 -37.02 55.77 11.10
CA PHE A 7 -36.94 54.46 10.45
C PHE A 7 -37.77 54.41 9.15
N ALA A 8 -37.30 53.66 8.16
CA ALA A 8 -38.16 53.05 7.14
C ALA A 8 -37.70 51.60 6.93
N GLY A 9 -38.47 50.66 7.48
CA GLY A 9 -38.24 49.23 7.35
C GLY A 9 -38.76 48.69 6.03
N ALA A 10 -37.97 47.83 5.40
CA ALA A 10 -38.44 46.92 4.36
C ALA A 10 -38.29 45.49 4.89
N LEU A 11 -39.45 44.90 5.18
CA LEU A 11 -39.67 43.49 5.50
C LEU A 11 -39.16 42.63 4.33
N LEU A 12 -38.19 41.75 4.57
CA LEU A 12 -37.91 40.63 3.66
C LEU A 12 -38.37 39.34 4.33
N ALA A 13 -39.43 38.76 3.77
CA ALA A 13 -40.13 37.60 4.28
C ALA A 13 -39.28 36.33 4.10
N LEU A 14 -39.04 35.63 5.21
CA LEU A 14 -38.64 34.22 5.21
C LEU A 14 -39.80 33.41 4.61
N SER A 15 -39.59 32.85 3.42
CA SER A 15 -40.42 31.77 2.90
C SER A 15 -39.78 30.44 3.31
N ALA A 16 -40.38 29.79 4.31
CA ALA A 16 -40.12 28.39 4.62
C ALA A 16 -40.77 27.54 3.52
N ALA A 17 -39.98 27.17 2.50
CA ALA A 17 -40.37 26.15 1.55
C ALA A 17 -40.20 24.79 2.23
N CYS A 18 -41.33 24.23 2.67
CA CYS A 18 -41.44 22.86 3.15
C CYS A 18 -41.30 21.93 1.94
N THR A 19 -40.10 21.48 1.62
CA THR A 19 -39.88 20.37 0.69
C THR A 19 -40.04 19.07 1.46
N LYS A 20 -41.10 18.35 1.10
CA LYS A 20 -41.38 16.99 1.54
C LYS A 20 -40.17 16.12 1.19
N LEU A 21 -39.46 15.61 2.20
CA LEU A 21 -38.47 14.55 2.02
C LEU A 21 -39.22 13.34 1.44
N GLU A 22 -39.06 13.09 0.14
CA GLU A 22 -39.35 11.77 -0.39
C GLU A 22 -38.37 10.79 0.29
N PRO A 23 -38.84 9.65 0.82
CA PRO A 23 -37.93 8.64 1.32
C PRO A 23 -37.10 8.17 0.13
N THR A 24 -35.80 8.47 0.16
CA THR A 24 -34.85 7.88 -0.77
C THR A 24 -35.02 6.37 -0.71
N PRO A 25 -35.19 5.67 -1.85
CA PRO A 25 -35.16 4.22 -1.84
C PRO A 25 -33.81 3.82 -1.23
N SER A 26 -33.84 3.00 -0.17
CA SER A 26 -32.62 2.38 0.35
C SER A 26 -31.93 1.70 -0.82
N ALA A 27 -30.80 2.27 -1.25
CA ALA A 27 -29.90 1.58 -2.15
C ALA A 27 -29.52 0.29 -1.43
N THR A 28 -30.07 -0.82 -1.91
CA THR A 28 -29.58 -2.15 -1.57
C THR A 28 -28.10 -2.13 -1.90
N PRO A 29 -27.18 -2.50 -0.99
CA PRO A 29 -25.76 -2.49 -1.31
C PRO A 29 -25.55 -3.41 -2.52
N ALA A 30 -25.26 -2.80 -3.67
CA ALA A 30 -24.85 -3.50 -4.87
C ALA A 30 -23.44 -4.04 -4.58
N ALA A 31 -23.32 -5.37 -4.62
CA ALA A 31 -22.11 -6.09 -4.32
C ALA A 31 -20.92 -5.55 -5.13
N THR A 32 -19.94 -5.01 -4.42
CA THR A 32 -18.62 -4.67 -4.95
C THR A 32 -17.96 -5.95 -5.45
N SER A 33 -17.79 -6.08 -6.76
CA SER A 33 -16.90 -7.10 -7.34
C SER A 33 -15.47 -6.58 -7.21
N SER A 34 -14.74 -7.06 -6.21
CA SER A 34 -13.28 -6.93 -6.13
C SER A 34 -12.66 -7.73 -7.29
N THR A 35 -11.63 -7.21 -7.98
CA THR A 35 -10.92 -8.03 -8.99
C THR A 35 -10.08 -9.07 -8.25
N ALA A 36 -10.70 -10.23 -8.03
CA ALA A 36 -10.35 -11.31 -7.10
C ALA A 36 -8.87 -11.40 -6.69
N ASP A 37 -8.61 -11.18 -5.40
CA ASP A 37 -7.63 -11.98 -4.67
C ASP A 37 -7.99 -13.43 -4.99
N VAL A 38 -7.15 -14.15 -5.73
CA VAL A 38 -7.48 -15.54 -6.04
C VAL A 38 -7.39 -16.27 -4.70
N SER A 39 -8.55 -16.46 -4.07
CA SER A 39 -8.67 -17.24 -2.86
C SER A 39 -8.05 -18.60 -3.16
N ALA A 40 -7.25 -19.10 -2.23
CA ALA A 40 -6.80 -20.48 -2.31
C ALA A 40 -8.04 -21.37 -2.50
N THR A 41 -7.96 -22.37 -3.38
CA THR A 41 -9.10 -23.22 -3.69
C THR A 41 -9.75 -23.74 -2.41
N GLY A 42 -11.06 -23.51 -2.26
CA GLY A 42 -11.82 -23.87 -1.07
C GLY A 42 -11.97 -22.75 -0.02
N PHE A 43 -11.24 -21.65 -0.12
CA PHE A 43 -11.40 -20.48 0.76
C PHE A 43 -12.36 -19.45 0.14
N PRO A 44 -13.06 -18.64 0.97
CA PRO A 44 -12.97 -18.55 2.44
C PRO A 44 -13.55 -19.77 3.17
N GLU A 45 -12.98 -20.12 4.33
CA GLU A 45 -13.58 -21.06 5.27
C GLU A 45 -14.45 -20.28 6.27
N THR A 46 -15.75 -20.43 6.14
CA THR A 46 -16.77 -19.76 6.97
C THR A 46 -17.25 -20.63 8.13
N PHE A 47 -16.80 -21.89 8.22
CA PHE A 47 -17.22 -22.87 9.22
C PHE A 47 -18.72 -23.23 9.21
N GLU A 48 -19.49 -22.77 8.21
CA GLU A 48 -20.94 -22.98 8.12
C GLU A 48 -21.36 -24.40 7.70
N THR A 49 -20.41 -25.29 7.49
CA THR A 49 -20.66 -26.69 7.12
C THR A 49 -20.09 -27.66 8.14
N GLY A 50 -20.62 -28.87 8.15
CA GLY A 50 -20.22 -29.89 9.13
C GLY A 50 -20.77 -29.64 10.53
N THR A 51 -20.50 -30.60 11.41
CA THR A 51 -20.94 -30.54 12.80
C THR A 51 -19.91 -31.22 13.69
N LYS A 52 -19.50 -30.50 14.74
CA LYS A 52 -18.64 -31.05 15.79
C LYS A 52 -19.00 -30.35 17.09
N THR A 53 -19.76 -31.00 17.94
CA THR A 53 -20.33 -30.39 19.16
C THR A 53 -19.51 -30.64 20.42
N ALA A 54 -18.51 -31.52 20.36
CA ALA A 54 -17.64 -31.86 21.49
C ALA A 54 -16.27 -31.18 21.37
N TYR A 55 -15.67 -30.79 22.49
CA TYR A 55 -14.31 -30.24 22.54
C TYR A 55 -13.20 -31.29 22.32
N THR A 56 -13.52 -32.59 22.48
CA THR A 56 -12.57 -33.69 22.24
C THR A 56 -11.97 -33.59 20.85
N THR A 57 -10.69 -33.93 20.69
CA THR A 57 -10.02 -33.83 19.38
C THR A 57 -10.76 -34.64 18.33
N GLY A 58 -11.00 -34.04 17.17
CA GLY A 58 -11.59 -34.75 16.05
C GLY A 58 -11.52 -33.92 14.77
N SER A 59 -11.50 -34.61 13.64
CA SER A 59 -11.57 -33.97 12.33
C SER A 59 -13.02 -33.76 11.91
N VAL A 60 -13.29 -32.65 11.23
CA VAL A 60 -14.58 -32.30 10.63
C VAL A 60 -14.34 -31.86 9.20
N THR A 61 -15.23 -32.24 8.29
CA THR A 61 -15.19 -31.78 6.90
C THR A 61 -16.00 -30.49 6.79
N LEU A 62 -15.34 -29.44 6.35
CA LEU A 62 -15.86 -28.08 6.21
C LEU A 62 -15.83 -27.63 4.74
N GLY A 63 -16.15 -26.36 4.48
CA GLY A 63 -16.31 -25.82 3.13
C GLY A 63 -15.01 -25.82 2.33
N SER A 64 -13.89 -25.53 3.01
CA SER A 64 -12.56 -25.52 2.42
C SER A 64 -11.88 -26.89 2.37
N GLY A 65 -12.34 -27.85 3.17
CA GLY A 65 -11.76 -29.18 3.29
C GLY A 65 -11.85 -29.75 4.70
N SER A 66 -11.04 -30.77 5.00
CA SER A 66 -11.03 -31.37 6.34
C SER A 66 -10.14 -30.58 7.30
N TRP A 67 -10.65 -30.31 8.51
CA TRP A 67 -9.94 -29.63 9.59
C TRP A 67 -9.97 -30.46 10.87
N THR A 68 -8.86 -30.47 11.61
CA THR A 68 -8.78 -31.04 12.95
C THR A 68 -8.98 -29.96 14.00
N LEU A 69 -9.98 -30.18 14.86
CA LEU A 69 -10.35 -29.31 15.97
C LEU A 69 -9.99 -30.01 17.28
N ASN A 70 -9.03 -29.45 18.02
CA ASN A 70 -8.55 -29.92 19.31
C ASN A 70 -8.91 -28.90 20.40
N ASP A 71 -9.58 -29.34 21.46
CA ASP A 71 -10.16 -28.45 22.48
C ASP A 71 -10.98 -27.31 21.85
N ALA A 72 -11.65 -27.67 20.74
CA ALA A 72 -12.44 -26.78 19.91
C ALA A 72 -13.65 -27.52 19.35
N LEU A 73 -14.73 -26.78 19.11
CA LEU A 73 -15.98 -27.28 18.55
C LEU A 73 -16.56 -26.24 17.56
N LEU A 74 -17.56 -26.63 16.78
CA LEU A 74 -18.40 -25.70 16.01
C LEU A 74 -19.56 -25.26 16.90
N GLY A 75 -19.57 -23.98 17.28
CA GLY A 75 -20.48 -23.38 18.25
C GLY A 75 -21.52 -22.51 17.57
N ASN A 76 -22.78 -22.65 17.98
CA ASN A 76 -23.94 -21.97 17.40
C ASN A 76 -24.83 -21.29 18.46
N THR A 77 -24.33 -21.09 19.68
CA THR A 77 -25.10 -20.41 20.74
C THR A 77 -25.11 -18.91 20.50
N THR A 78 -26.00 -18.18 21.18
CA THR A 78 -26.05 -16.72 21.10
C THR A 78 -24.79 -16.01 21.61
N ALA A 79 -23.97 -16.69 22.40
CA ALA A 79 -22.69 -16.17 22.91
C ALA A 79 -21.51 -16.47 21.97
N ASP A 80 -21.69 -17.33 20.96
CA ASP A 80 -20.69 -17.51 19.91
C ASP A 80 -20.74 -16.30 18.97
N ALA A 81 -19.64 -15.53 18.93
CA ALA A 81 -19.42 -14.52 17.92
C ALA A 81 -19.20 -15.22 16.57
N LYS A 82 -20.02 -14.89 15.57
CA LYS A 82 -20.06 -15.59 14.29
C LYS A 82 -20.69 -14.75 13.19
N THR A 83 -20.37 -15.07 11.95
CA THR A 83 -21.07 -14.62 10.75
C THR A 83 -21.81 -15.81 10.16
N GLY A 84 -23.13 -15.88 10.39
CA GLY A 84 -23.93 -17.02 9.98
C GLY A 84 -24.42 -17.83 11.18
N SER A 85 -24.42 -19.15 11.04
CA SER A 85 -25.05 -20.09 11.98
C SER A 85 -24.07 -20.62 13.01
N GLN A 86 -22.77 -20.71 12.69
CA GLN A 86 -21.77 -21.24 13.61
C GLN A 86 -20.37 -20.70 13.36
N SER A 87 -19.54 -20.68 14.41
CA SER A 87 -18.10 -20.41 14.29
C SER A 87 -17.32 -21.43 15.10
N VAL A 88 -16.00 -21.48 14.93
CA VAL A 88 -15.18 -22.35 15.78
C VAL A 88 -15.02 -21.72 17.15
N ARG A 89 -15.43 -22.43 18.20
CA ARG A 89 -15.18 -22.05 19.59
C ARG A 89 -14.03 -22.87 20.16
N VAL A 90 -12.96 -22.19 20.58
CA VAL A 90 -11.74 -22.79 21.14
C VAL A 90 -11.61 -22.45 22.61
N ARG A 91 -11.20 -23.39 23.45
CA ARG A 91 -10.88 -23.18 24.88
C ARG A 91 -9.45 -23.63 25.20
N ASN A 92 -9.02 -23.42 26.45
CA ASN A 92 -7.70 -23.85 26.93
C ASN A 92 -6.60 -23.36 25.98
N VAL A 93 -5.72 -24.25 25.55
CA VAL A 93 -4.69 -24.04 24.52
C VAL A 93 -5.01 -24.86 23.26
N GLY A 94 -6.30 -24.94 22.91
CA GLY A 94 -6.80 -25.69 21.77
C GLY A 94 -6.30 -25.16 20.41
N SER A 95 -6.52 -25.95 19.36
CA SER A 95 -6.06 -25.63 18.01
C SER A 95 -7.05 -26.03 16.92
N VAL A 96 -6.91 -25.34 15.78
CA VAL A 96 -7.70 -25.51 14.57
C VAL A 96 -6.73 -25.64 13.41
N GLY A 97 -6.60 -26.84 12.83
CA GLY A 97 -5.58 -27.11 11.81
C GLY A 97 -6.17 -27.75 10.55
N MET A 98 -5.68 -27.35 9.40
CA MET A 98 -6.03 -27.97 8.12
C MET A 98 -5.46 -29.40 8.04
N ASN A 99 -6.20 -30.31 7.40
CA ASN A 99 -5.71 -31.65 7.04
C ASN A 99 -5.33 -31.76 5.55
N PHE A 100 -5.33 -30.64 4.83
CA PHE A 100 -4.99 -30.50 3.43
C PHE A 100 -3.97 -29.36 3.25
N ASN A 101 -3.47 -29.19 2.02
CA ASN A 101 -2.54 -28.11 1.69
C ASN A 101 -3.19 -27.19 0.65
N THR A 102 -2.93 -25.88 0.74
CA THR A 102 -2.99 -25.04 -0.45
C THR A 102 -1.82 -25.42 -1.36
N THR A 103 -1.99 -25.39 -2.67
CA THR A 103 -0.93 -25.78 -3.63
C THR A 103 -0.30 -24.58 -4.35
N ALA A 104 -0.94 -23.42 -4.27
CA ALA A 104 -0.52 -22.16 -4.88
C ALA A 104 0.01 -21.16 -3.85
N GLY A 105 0.64 -21.66 -2.77
CA GLY A 105 1.15 -20.84 -1.68
C GLY A 105 0.08 -20.24 -0.78
N ALA A 106 0.52 -19.32 0.08
CA ALA A 106 -0.31 -18.46 0.92
C ALA A 106 0.36 -17.07 1.01
N GLY A 107 -0.35 -16.04 0.54
CA GLY A 107 0.09 -14.65 0.50
C GLY A 107 -0.33 -13.94 1.77
N VAL A 108 -1.61 -13.57 1.85
CA VAL A 108 -2.23 -13.05 3.07
C VAL A 108 -3.20 -14.08 3.63
N VAL A 109 -3.21 -14.23 4.95
CA VAL A 109 -4.20 -15.02 5.69
C VAL A 109 -4.93 -14.07 6.62
N THR A 110 -6.27 -14.06 6.56
CA THR A 110 -7.07 -13.33 7.54
C THR A 110 -7.93 -14.28 8.37
N VAL A 111 -8.23 -13.89 9.59
CA VAL A 111 -9.03 -14.67 10.53
C VAL A 111 -9.92 -13.72 11.32
N GLY A 112 -11.23 -13.93 11.27
CA GLY A 112 -12.18 -13.32 12.19
C GLY A 112 -12.03 -13.91 13.59
N HIS A 113 -11.94 -13.08 14.61
CA HIS A 113 -11.77 -13.54 15.98
C HIS A 113 -12.50 -12.64 16.99
N ALA A 114 -12.93 -13.24 18.10
CA ALA A 114 -13.59 -12.56 19.22
C ALA A 114 -13.52 -13.42 20.50
N VAL A 115 -13.85 -12.84 21.65
CA VAL A 115 -14.14 -13.62 22.87
C VAL A 115 -15.53 -14.25 22.78
N TYR A 116 -15.73 -15.37 23.46
CA TYR A 116 -17.06 -15.98 23.60
C TYR A 116 -17.88 -15.25 24.67
N GLY A 117 -18.99 -14.63 24.29
CA GLY A 117 -19.89 -13.92 25.21
C GLY A 117 -19.16 -12.92 26.09
N THR A 118 -19.10 -13.20 27.40
CA THR A 118 -18.44 -12.36 28.41
C THR A 118 -17.14 -12.97 28.93
N ASP A 119 -16.59 -13.98 28.26
CA ASP A 119 -15.30 -14.58 28.65
C ASP A 119 -14.18 -13.53 28.56
N GLY A 120 -13.17 -13.67 29.43
CA GLY A 120 -12.02 -12.76 29.44
C GLY A 120 -11.10 -12.93 28.23
N SER A 121 -10.21 -11.96 28.02
CA SER A 121 -9.31 -11.96 26.88
C SER A 121 -8.42 -13.20 26.80
N SER A 122 -8.10 -13.60 25.57
CA SER A 122 -7.23 -14.75 25.28
C SER A 122 -6.35 -14.44 24.08
N GLN A 123 -5.15 -14.99 24.09
CA GLN A 123 -4.19 -14.88 22.99
C GLN A 123 -4.20 -16.12 22.11
N TRP A 124 -3.88 -15.91 20.83
CA TRP A 124 -3.73 -16.98 19.84
C TRP A 124 -2.70 -16.59 18.76
N GLU A 125 -2.25 -17.57 18.00
CA GLU A 125 -1.20 -17.43 16.99
C GLU A 125 -1.54 -18.18 15.70
N LEU A 126 -1.10 -17.66 14.56
CA LEU A 126 -1.10 -18.36 13.29
C LEU A 126 0.21 -19.14 13.11
N TRP A 127 0.10 -20.39 12.69
CA TRP A 127 1.21 -21.28 12.40
C TRP A 127 1.05 -21.88 11.02
N VAL A 128 2.14 -22.03 10.28
CA VAL A 128 2.15 -22.55 8.91
C VAL A 128 3.13 -23.71 8.76
N SER A 129 2.82 -24.63 7.85
CA SER A 129 3.67 -25.77 7.51
C SER A 129 3.85 -25.87 6.00
N GLN A 130 5.10 -26.04 5.55
CA GLN A 130 5.44 -26.34 4.14
C GLN A 130 5.76 -27.83 3.90
N ASN A 131 5.70 -28.67 4.94
CA ASN A 131 5.98 -30.10 4.88
C ASN A 131 4.74 -30.93 5.27
N SER A 132 3.56 -30.50 4.81
CA SER A 132 2.30 -31.22 4.97
C SER A 132 1.96 -31.57 6.44
N GLY A 133 2.29 -30.69 7.36
CA GLY A 133 1.94 -30.80 8.78
C GLY A 133 2.93 -31.57 9.65
N SER A 134 4.10 -31.98 9.14
CA SER A 134 5.14 -32.61 9.96
C SER A 134 5.77 -31.64 10.97
N SER A 135 5.98 -30.39 10.56
CA SER A 135 6.41 -29.31 11.46
C SER A 135 5.74 -27.99 11.08
N TYR A 136 5.61 -27.09 12.04
CA TYR A 136 4.99 -25.78 11.86
C TYR A 136 5.89 -24.66 12.38
N ALA A 137 5.85 -23.51 11.73
CA ALA A 137 6.47 -22.26 12.17
C ALA A 137 5.40 -21.19 12.42
N LYS A 138 5.61 -20.35 13.43
CA LYS A 138 4.72 -19.22 13.73
C LYS A 138 4.86 -18.14 12.64
N VAL A 139 3.75 -17.50 12.27
CA VAL A 139 3.72 -16.37 11.35
C VAL A 139 3.05 -15.17 12.01
N GLY A 140 3.66 -14.00 11.86
CA GLY A 140 3.16 -12.74 12.40
C GLY A 140 3.14 -12.67 13.93
N SER A 141 2.40 -11.70 14.44
CA SER A 141 2.27 -11.43 15.87
C SER A 141 1.29 -12.39 16.57
N THR A 142 1.40 -12.47 17.89
CA THR A 142 0.35 -13.07 18.73
C THR A 142 -0.83 -12.12 18.79
N ILE A 143 -2.03 -12.61 18.50
CA ILE A 143 -3.25 -11.82 18.50
C ILE A 143 -3.95 -11.96 19.85
N THR A 144 -4.43 -10.84 20.39
CA THR A 144 -5.30 -10.82 21.57
C THR A 144 -6.74 -10.60 21.16
N SER A 145 -7.62 -11.53 21.53
CA SER A 145 -9.07 -11.32 21.44
C SER A 145 -9.55 -10.73 22.75
N SER A 146 -10.13 -9.54 22.70
CA SER A 146 -10.64 -8.81 23.87
C SER A 146 -12.09 -8.34 23.72
N SER A 147 -12.63 -8.36 22.49
CA SER A 147 -13.99 -7.92 22.17
C SER A 147 -14.89 -9.12 21.87
N ALA A 148 -16.18 -9.03 22.23
CA ALA A 148 -17.21 -10.03 21.87
C ALA A 148 -17.72 -9.87 20.43
N THR A 149 -17.34 -8.78 19.76
CA THR A 149 -17.62 -8.55 18.32
C THR A 149 -16.44 -9.06 17.50
N LEU A 150 -16.72 -9.74 16.38
CA LEU A 150 -15.68 -10.20 15.46
C LEU A 150 -14.82 -9.02 14.97
N SER A 151 -13.51 -9.14 15.19
CA SER A 151 -12.48 -8.35 14.54
C SER A 151 -11.67 -9.23 13.60
N THR A 152 -11.08 -8.65 12.55
CA THR A 152 -10.25 -9.41 11.60
C THR A 152 -8.78 -9.19 11.92
N ALA A 153 -8.05 -10.29 12.16
CA ALA A 153 -6.60 -10.29 12.18
C ALA A 153 -6.07 -10.65 10.79
N SER A 154 -5.02 -9.97 10.34
CA SER A 154 -4.37 -10.20 9.05
C SER A 154 -2.90 -10.57 9.22
N PHE A 155 -2.46 -11.57 8.47
CA PHE A 155 -1.10 -12.10 8.50
C PHE A 155 -0.53 -12.15 7.09
N THR A 156 0.58 -11.46 6.86
CA THR A 156 1.39 -11.62 5.66
C THR A 156 2.23 -12.90 5.80
N VAL A 157 1.90 -13.93 5.02
CA VAL A 157 2.54 -15.25 5.02
C VAL A 157 3.61 -15.34 3.93
N ASN A 158 3.29 -14.96 2.69
CA ASN A 158 4.20 -14.95 1.54
C ASN A 158 5.05 -16.24 1.37
N LEU A 159 4.41 -17.40 1.52
CA LEU A 159 5.05 -18.69 1.30
C LEU A 159 4.53 -19.31 0.01
N SER A 160 5.45 -19.69 -0.89
CA SER A 160 5.12 -20.42 -2.11
C SER A 160 5.03 -21.93 -1.89
N GLY A 161 4.53 -22.63 -2.90
CA GLY A 161 4.38 -24.08 -2.87
C GLY A 161 3.25 -24.53 -1.95
N THR A 162 3.42 -25.68 -1.29
CA THR A 162 2.38 -26.21 -0.42
C THR A 162 2.38 -25.54 0.93
N VAL A 163 1.25 -24.97 1.36
CA VAL A 163 1.11 -24.37 2.70
C VAL A 163 -0.09 -24.99 3.43
N ARG A 164 0.09 -25.24 4.73
CA ARG A 164 -0.95 -25.71 5.65
C ARG A 164 -1.00 -24.84 6.88
N LEU A 165 -2.20 -24.42 7.28
CA LEU A 165 -2.42 -23.53 8.42
C LEU A 165 -2.78 -24.30 9.69
N GLN A 166 -2.38 -23.74 10.82
CA GLN A 166 -2.87 -24.10 12.15
C GLN A 166 -3.00 -22.84 13.00
N ILE A 167 -4.19 -22.62 13.56
CA ILE A 167 -4.45 -21.55 14.53
C ILE A 167 -4.36 -22.16 15.93
N ARG A 168 -3.59 -21.54 16.82
CA ARG A 168 -3.32 -22.06 18.16
C ARG A 168 -3.68 -21.03 19.21
N LYS A 169 -4.62 -21.35 20.11
CA LYS A 169 -4.86 -20.54 21.31
C LYS A 169 -3.71 -20.78 22.30
N THR A 170 -3.17 -19.72 22.88
CA THR A 170 -1.96 -19.79 23.72
C THR A 170 -2.17 -19.29 25.14
N SER A 171 -3.24 -18.54 25.42
CA SER A 171 -3.53 -18.04 26.78
C SER A 171 -5.03 -17.97 27.10
N GLY A 172 -5.37 -17.51 28.31
CA GLY A 172 -6.75 -17.27 28.75
C GLY A 172 -7.41 -18.45 29.47
N GLY A 173 -6.67 -19.56 29.68
CA GLY A 173 -7.18 -20.72 30.42
C GLY A 173 -8.50 -21.23 29.85
N THR A 174 -9.50 -21.40 30.72
CA THR A 174 -10.83 -21.88 30.34
C THR A 174 -11.66 -20.88 29.52
N ASN A 175 -11.23 -19.61 29.42
CA ASN A 175 -11.88 -18.62 28.57
C ASN A 175 -11.82 -19.09 27.11
N ARG A 176 -12.90 -18.79 26.39
CA ARG A 176 -13.10 -19.22 25.01
C ARG A 176 -12.96 -18.04 24.05
N ILE A 177 -12.48 -18.37 22.87
CA ILE A 177 -12.51 -17.47 21.72
C ILE A 177 -13.32 -18.11 20.60
N ASN A 178 -13.92 -17.27 19.78
CA ASN A 178 -14.50 -17.65 18.52
C ASN A 178 -13.50 -17.31 17.40
N LEU A 179 -13.39 -18.20 16.42
CA LEU A 179 -12.66 -18.03 15.17
C LEU A 179 -13.62 -18.25 14.01
N ASP A 180 -13.60 -17.36 13.05
CA ASP A 180 -14.52 -17.36 11.92
C ASP A 180 -13.88 -16.77 10.66
N ASN A 181 -14.51 -16.93 9.50
CA ASN A 181 -14.17 -16.26 8.25
C ASN A 181 -12.66 -16.30 7.91
N VAL A 182 -12.07 -17.50 7.88
CA VAL A 182 -10.65 -17.64 7.52
C VAL A 182 -10.51 -17.45 6.01
N THR A 183 -9.68 -16.51 5.57
CA THR A 183 -9.32 -16.34 4.16
C THR A 183 -7.86 -16.70 3.94
N VAL A 184 -7.56 -17.22 2.75
CA VAL A 184 -6.18 -17.42 2.29
C VAL A 184 -6.08 -16.92 0.87
N GLU A 185 -5.27 -15.90 0.66
CA GLU A 185 -4.92 -15.43 -0.67
C GLU A 185 -3.77 -16.28 -1.21
N GLN A 186 -3.81 -16.64 -2.50
CA GLN A 186 -2.71 -17.39 -3.12
C GLN A 186 -1.43 -16.55 -3.19
N TYR A 187 -0.27 -17.20 -3.04
CA TYR A 187 1.04 -16.62 -3.33
C TYR A 187 1.59 -17.32 -4.56
N GLY A 188 1.19 -16.81 -5.72
CA GLY A 188 1.37 -17.43 -7.03
C GLY A 188 2.80 -17.87 -7.30
N GLY A 189 2.96 -19.05 -7.91
CA GLY A 189 4.24 -19.65 -8.28
C GLY A 189 4.94 -18.96 -9.46
N GLY A 190 5.27 -17.68 -9.32
CA GLY A 190 6.33 -17.04 -10.08
C GLY A 190 7.68 -17.46 -9.49
N THR A 191 8.64 -17.81 -10.34
CA THR A 191 9.97 -18.33 -9.99
C THR A 191 10.92 -17.30 -9.38
N THR A 192 10.50 -16.58 -8.34
CA THR A 192 11.42 -15.80 -7.52
C THR A 192 10.95 -15.90 -6.07
N PRO A 193 11.68 -16.65 -5.21
CA PRO A 193 11.53 -16.52 -3.76
C PRO A 193 11.64 -15.05 -3.37
N PRO A 194 10.96 -14.56 -2.31
CA PRO A 194 11.35 -13.31 -1.70
C PRO A 194 12.84 -13.46 -1.32
N PRO A 195 13.72 -12.53 -1.77
CA PRO A 195 15.15 -12.71 -1.56
C PRO A 195 15.45 -12.60 -0.06
N THR A 196 15.69 -13.74 0.58
CA THR A 196 16.48 -13.78 1.82
C THR A 196 17.97 -13.77 1.46
N THR A 197 18.42 -12.64 0.91
CA THR A 197 19.78 -12.07 0.99
C THR A 197 19.82 -10.78 0.15
N GLY A 198 19.73 -9.62 0.79
CA GLY A 198 20.11 -8.33 0.18
C GLY A 198 19.15 -7.20 0.51
N ALA A 199 19.04 -6.82 1.79
CA ALA A 199 18.41 -5.56 2.19
C ALA A 199 18.86 -4.41 1.28
N LYS A 200 17.91 -3.60 0.83
CA LYS A 200 18.16 -2.49 -0.09
C LYS A 200 17.99 -1.17 0.64
N LYS A 201 18.71 -0.16 0.16
CA LYS A 201 18.66 1.20 0.68
C LYS A 201 17.85 2.09 -0.28
N PHE A 202 16.84 2.74 0.25
CA PHE A 202 16.00 3.70 -0.47
C PHE A 202 16.28 5.10 0.09
N LEU A 203 16.52 6.06 -0.80
CA LEU A 203 16.63 7.47 -0.44
C LEU A 203 15.39 8.17 -0.99
N PHE A 204 14.65 8.85 -0.11
CA PHE A 204 13.53 9.70 -0.47
C PHE A 204 14.00 11.15 -0.49
N ASP A 205 13.65 11.90 -1.51
CA ASP A 205 13.97 13.32 -1.56
C ASP A 205 13.14 14.11 -0.54
N GLY A 206 13.76 15.14 -0.01
CA GLY A 206 13.16 16.16 0.84
C GLY A 206 13.91 17.48 0.68
N SER A 207 14.67 17.61 -0.42
CA SER A 207 15.57 18.71 -0.71
C SER A 207 15.12 19.61 -1.86
N HIS A 208 14.11 19.19 -2.62
CA HIS A 208 13.57 19.90 -3.79
C HIS A 208 12.15 20.41 -3.56
N GLY A 209 11.81 20.80 -2.32
CA GLY A 209 10.55 21.49 -2.03
C GLY A 209 9.38 20.57 -1.71
N GLU A 210 9.64 19.35 -1.26
CA GLU A 210 8.64 18.35 -0.84
C GLU A 210 7.81 18.80 0.39
N LEU A 211 8.20 19.91 1.04
CA LEU A 211 7.47 20.59 2.12
C LEU A 211 6.93 21.98 1.71
N ALA A 212 6.95 22.32 0.41
CA ALA A 212 6.52 23.63 -0.06
C ALA A 212 4.98 23.74 -0.06
N GLY A 213 4.46 24.88 0.39
CA GLY A 213 3.03 25.13 0.44
C GLY A 213 2.29 24.10 1.29
N ASN A 214 1.38 23.34 0.67
CA ASN A 214 0.64 22.25 1.33
C ASN A 214 1.27 20.86 1.10
N ALA A 215 2.39 20.77 0.37
CA ALA A 215 3.09 19.50 0.17
C ALA A 215 3.66 18.98 1.49
N ASP A 216 3.70 17.65 1.62
CA ASP A 216 4.32 16.97 2.75
C ASP A 216 4.93 15.63 2.33
N TRP A 217 5.51 15.59 1.12
CA TRP A 217 5.95 14.39 0.40
C TRP A 217 7.25 13.81 0.93
N VAL A 218 7.25 13.55 2.23
CA VAL A 218 8.39 13.10 3.00
C VAL A 218 8.03 11.92 3.90
N LEU A 219 9.04 11.18 4.33
CA LEU A 219 8.84 10.04 5.23
C LEU A 219 8.45 10.48 6.63
N ASP A 220 8.99 11.60 7.10
CA ASP A 220 8.80 12.09 8.45
C ASP A 220 9.15 13.57 8.59
N VAL A 221 8.43 14.27 9.45
CA VAL A 221 8.67 15.69 9.76
C VAL A 221 8.85 15.87 11.25
N ASN A 222 10.07 16.22 11.64
CA ASN A 222 10.40 16.51 13.03
C ASN A 222 10.53 18.01 13.21
N SER A 223 9.59 18.63 13.94
CA SER A 223 9.63 20.07 14.22
C SER A 223 9.68 20.94 12.95
N GLY A 224 8.92 20.55 11.91
CA GLY A 224 8.82 21.27 10.65
C GLY A 224 9.99 21.05 9.68
N VAL A 225 10.88 20.08 9.95
CA VAL A 225 11.98 19.74 9.05
C VAL A 225 12.01 18.28 8.64
N ALA A 226 12.26 18.08 7.35
CA ALA A 226 12.69 16.85 6.71
C ALA A 226 14.02 16.38 7.30
N SER A 227 14.00 15.36 8.17
CA SER A 227 15.21 14.85 8.83
C SER A 227 15.75 13.63 8.11
N ARG A 228 17.08 13.49 8.04
CA ARG A 228 17.74 12.37 7.34
C ARG A 228 17.21 11.00 7.77
N TYR A 229 17.08 10.82 9.08
CA TYR A 229 16.55 9.61 9.69
C TYR A 229 15.19 9.93 10.29
N PRO A 230 14.13 9.22 9.85
CA PRO A 230 12.83 9.30 10.48
C PRO A 230 12.88 8.95 11.98
N THR A 231 12.01 9.59 12.76
CA THR A 231 11.87 9.42 14.20
C THR A 231 10.41 9.09 14.54
N PRO A 232 10.14 7.98 15.27
CA PRO A 232 11.10 7.09 15.91
C PRO A 232 11.91 6.23 14.92
N ALA A 233 13.08 5.76 15.36
CA ALA A 233 14.02 5.08 14.47
C ALA A 233 13.42 3.85 13.79
N GLN A 234 13.65 3.70 12.48
CA GLN A 234 13.15 2.57 11.67
C GLN A 234 13.55 1.19 12.20
N SER A 235 14.62 1.07 13.01
CA SER A 235 14.99 -0.17 13.69
C SER A 235 13.94 -0.67 14.70
N GLY A 236 13.00 0.19 15.11
CA GLY A 236 11.84 -0.17 15.92
C GLY A 236 10.64 -0.67 15.11
N ILE A 237 10.71 -0.65 13.77
CA ILE A 237 9.63 -1.14 12.91
C ILE A 237 9.62 -2.66 12.94
N THR A 238 8.44 -3.21 13.22
CA THR A 238 8.12 -4.63 13.21
C THR A 238 6.95 -4.87 12.26
N SER A 239 6.60 -6.13 12.02
CA SER A 239 5.45 -6.47 11.17
C SER A 239 4.12 -5.88 11.67
N SER A 240 4.00 -5.55 12.96
CA SER A 240 2.79 -4.96 13.56
C SER A 240 2.85 -3.44 13.71
N THR A 241 3.94 -2.79 13.31
CA THR A 241 4.05 -1.33 13.40
C THR A 241 3.01 -0.67 12.48
N PRO A 242 2.18 0.26 12.97
CA PRO A 242 1.23 0.99 12.13
C PRO A 242 1.93 1.73 10.99
N GLU A 243 1.23 1.93 9.88
CA GLU A 243 1.77 2.74 8.76
C GLU A 243 1.91 4.22 9.15
N THR A 244 1.15 4.67 10.14
CA THR A 244 1.26 5.98 10.81
C THR A 244 2.43 6.09 11.81
N TYR A 245 3.52 5.35 11.60
CA TYR A 245 4.66 5.34 12.52
C TYR A 245 5.47 6.64 12.47
N TRP A 246 5.44 7.28 11.31
CA TRP A 246 5.98 8.62 11.05
C TRP A 246 4.84 9.53 10.59
N THR A 247 5.14 10.82 10.39
CA THR A 247 4.11 11.85 10.19
C THR A 247 4.31 12.71 8.94
N GLY A 248 4.92 12.18 7.88
CA GLY A 248 4.89 12.80 6.54
C GLY A 248 3.96 12.03 5.60
N ALA A 249 3.49 12.66 4.51
CA ALA A 249 2.46 12.10 3.64
C ALA A 249 2.85 10.83 2.88
N ILE A 250 4.11 10.40 2.93
CA ILE A 250 4.54 9.11 2.35
C ILE A 250 5.14 8.16 3.41
N SER A 251 4.76 8.34 4.69
CA SER A 251 5.22 7.52 5.82
C SER A 251 4.93 6.03 5.62
N ALA A 252 3.71 5.70 5.20
CA ALA A 252 3.21 4.35 5.02
C ALA A 252 4.07 3.57 4.03
N TRP A 253 4.50 4.23 2.95
CA TRP A 253 5.41 3.65 1.96
C TRP A 253 6.76 3.30 2.58
N GLY A 254 7.36 4.23 3.33
CA GLY A 254 8.62 3.99 4.02
C GLY A 254 8.53 2.88 5.07
N VAL A 255 7.45 2.88 5.87
CA VAL A 255 7.18 1.85 6.88
C VAL A 255 6.99 0.48 6.23
N ALA A 256 6.29 0.42 5.09
CA ALA A 256 6.08 -0.83 4.35
C ALA A 256 7.40 -1.40 3.79
N LEU A 257 8.32 -0.55 3.31
CA LEU A 257 9.67 -0.98 2.92
C LEU A 257 10.48 -1.47 4.13
N ALA A 258 10.42 -0.76 5.26
CA ALA A 258 11.12 -1.15 6.48
C ALA A 258 10.62 -2.47 7.06
N LYS A 259 9.30 -2.74 7.00
CA LYS A 259 8.70 -4.04 7.36
C LYS A 259 9.26 -5.20 6.53
N GLN A 260 9.72 -4.94 5.31
CA GLN A 260 10.35 -5.93 4.43
C GLN A 260 11.87 -6.06 4.64
N GLY A 261 12.42 -5.40 5.66
CA GLY A 261 13.84 -5.45 5.99
C GLY A 261 14.71 -4.56 5.11
N HIS A 262 14.12 -3.58 4.41
CA HIS A 262 14.86 -2.53 3.72
C HIS A 262 15.13 -1.37 4.66
N THR A 263 16.07 -0.50 4.28
CA THR A 263 16.31 0.75 5.01
C THR A 263 15.92 1.93 4.16
N VAL A 264 15.24 2.87 4.77
CA VAL A 264 14.89 4.15 4.16
C VAL A 264 15.67 5.28 4.81
N GLU A 265 16.08 6.26 4.03
CA GLU A 265 16.60 7.54 4.49
C GLU A 265 15.90 8.64 3.70
N GLN A 266 15.88 9.84 4.26
CA GLN A 266 15.37 11.02 3.60
C GLN A 266 16.53 11.99 3.32
N LEU A 267 16.48 12.71 2.21
CA LEU A 267 17.44 13.75 1.89
C LEU A 267 16.94 15.08 2.50
N PRO A 268 17.64 15.68 3.48
CA PRO A 268 17.15 16.91 4.11
C PRO A 268 17.17 18.12 3.18
N ALA A 269 16.29 19.09 3.43
CA ALA A 269 16.30 20.40 2.79
C ALA A 269 17.70 21.04 2.77
N GLY A 270 18.12 21.53 1.60
CA GLY A 270 19.43 22.14 1.39
C GLY A 270 20.60 21.15 1.21
N SER A 271 20.33 19.84 1.21
CA SER A 271 21.30 18.84 0.79
C SER A 271 21.48 18.86 -0.73
N THR A 272 22.59 18.30 -1.21
CA THR A 272 22.88 18.21 -2.65
C THR A 272 22.76 16.77 -3.13
N ILE A 273 22.11 16.55 -4.27
CA ILE A 273 22.13 15.25 -4.95
C ILE A 273 23.47 15.07 -5.67
N SER A 274 24.21 14.02 -5.31
CA SER A 274 25.49 13.70 -5.96
C SER A 274 25.61 12.21 -6.25
N TYR A 275 26.49 11.86 -7.20
CA TYR A 275 26.84 10.48 -7.51
C TYR A 275 28.35 10.33 -7.69
N GLY A 276 28.97 9.43 -6.92
CA GLY A 276 30.43 9.20 -6.91
C GLY A 276 31.22 10.18 -6.03
N ASN A 277 30.55 11.04 -5.25
CA ASN A 277 31.19 11.92 -4.29
C ASN A 277 31.28 11.26 -2.91
N THR A 278 32.43 10.67 -2.60
CA THR A 278 32.63 9.96 -1.32
C THR A 278 32.53 10.84 -0.08
N SER A 279 32.63 12.17 -0.23
CA SER A 279 32.49 13.12 0.88
C SER A 279 31.03 13.45 1.22
N ASN A 280 30.08 13.16 0.31
CA ASN A 280 28.66 13.30 0.59
C ASN A 280 28.15 12.03 1.29
N PRO A 281 27.71 12.08 2.55
CA PRO A 281 27.27 10.90 3.29
C PRO A 281 25.91 10.36 2.82
N GLN A 282 25.21 11.06 1.93
CA GLN A 282 23.99 10.62 1.24
C GLN A 282 24.17 10.58 -0.29
N ASP A 283 25.41 10.42 -0.77
CA ASP A 283 25.68 10.21 -2.20
C ASP A 283 24.89 9.02 -2.75
N LEU A 284 24.32 9.17 -3.94
CA LEU A 284 23.46 8.17 -4.57
C LEU A 284 24.15 6.81 -4.77
N SER A 285 25.49 6.76 -4.82
CA SER A 285 26.24 5.49 -4.89
C SER A 285 26.08 4.58 -3.66
N TYR A 286 25.58 5.12 -2.54
CA TYR A 286 25.28 4.35 -1.33
C TYR A 286 23.84 3.82 -1.27
N TYR A 287 23.00 4.13 -2.27
CA TYR A 287 21.60 3.73 -2.31
C TYR A 287 21.30 2.85 -3.52
N ASN A 288 20.21 2.10 -3.44
CA ASN A 288 19.73 1.27 -4.54
C ASN A 288 18.62 1.95 -5.32
N VAL A 289 17.78 2.71 -4.63
CA VAL A 289 16.66 3.44 -5.23
C VAL A 289 16.64 4.86 -4.68
N PHE A 290 16.44 5.82 -5.58
CA PHE A 290 16.14 7.21 -5.26
C PHE A 290 14.68 7.48 -5.63
N VAL A 291 13.93 8.03 -4.70
CA VAL A 291 12.51 8.37 -4.84
C VAL A 291 12.39 9.88 -4.73
N VAL A 292 11.73 10.50 -5.71
CA VAL A 292 11.43 11.94 -5.69
C VAL A 292 9.96 12.10 -5.97
N ASP A 293 9.27 12.78 -5.06
CA ASP A 293 7.84 12.99 -5.13
C ASP A 293 7.51 14.47 -5.29
N GLU A 294 6.86 14.81 -6.40
CA GLU A 294 6.44 16.17 -6.77
C GLU A 294 7.53 17.23 -6.46
N PRO A 295 8.69 17.18 -7.14
CA PRO A 295 9.72 18.18 -6.91
C PRO A 295 9.17 19.56 -7.29
N ASN A 296 9.47 20.54 -6.46
CA ASN A 296 9.07 21.94 -6.55
C ASN A 296 10.27 22.88 -6.72
N ILE A 297 11.47 22.34 -6.92
CA ILE A 297 12.69 23.11 -7.21
C ILE A 297 13.41 22.42 -8.37
N ILE A 298 13.81 23.19 -9.38
CA ILE A 298 14.61 22.66 -10.50
C ILE A 298 15.94 22.08 -10.00
N PHE A 299 16.25 20.86 -10.46
CA PHE A 299 17.57 20.26 -10.28
C PHE A 299 18.67 21.09 -10.96
N THR A 300 19.78 21.31 -10.27
CA THR A 300 20.96 21.92 -10.88
C THR A 300 21.54 21.01 -11.98
N ALA A 301 22.38 21.57 -12.87
CA ALA A 301 23.04 20.78 -13.91
C ALA A 301 23.89 19.63 -13.35
N ALA A 302 24.49 19.81 -12.17
CA ALA A 302 25.26 18.78 -11.49
C ALA A 302 24.36 17.65 -10.96
N GLU A 303 23.21 18.00 -10.38
CA GLU A 303 22.25 17.03 -9.84
C GLU A 303 21.58 16.22 -10.95
N LYS A 304 21.18 16.88 -12.05
CA LYS A 304 20.71 16.17 -13.27
C LYS A 304 21.74 15.15 -13.74
N THR A 305 23.01 15.54 -13.79
CA THR A 305 24.10 14.64 -14.18
C THR A 305 24.22 13.47 -13.19
N ALA A 306 24.16 13.73 -11.88
CA ALA A 306 24.24 12.72 -10.84
C ALA A 306 23.07 11.72 -10.90
N ILE A 307 21.82 12.19 -11.02
CA ILE A 307 20.63 11.34 -11.12
C ILE A 307 20.73 10.44 -12.36
N LEU A 308 21.07 11.00 -13.51
CA LEU A 308 21.15 10.23 -14.76
C LEU A 308 22.31 9.22 -14.73
N GLN A 309 23.46 9.57 -14.16
CA GLN A 309 24.58 8.64 -13.99
C GLN A 309 24.28 7.54 -12.96
N PHE A 310 23.58 7.86 -11.88
CA PHE A 310 23.11 6.86 -10.91
C PHE A 310 22.24 5.80 -11.59
N VAL A 311 21.24 6.22 -12.37
CA VAL A 311 20.40 5.29 -13.14
C VAL A 311 21.24 4.54 -14.18
N GLN A 312 22.04 5.24 -14.98
CA GLN A 312 22.88 4.61 -16.01
C GLN A 312 23.74 3.47 -15.45
N ASN A 313 24.27 3.65 -14.24
CA ASN A 313 25.15 2.71 -13.55
C ASN A 313 24.42 1.71 -12.64
N GLY A 314 23.09 1.62 -12.75
CA GLY A 314 22.34 0.50 -12.18
C GLY A 314 21.44 0.84 -11.01
N GLY A 315 21.36 2.11 -10.63
CA GLY A 315 20.39 2.63 -9.68
C GLY A 315 18.95 2.58 -10.20
N GLY A 316 18.01 2.60 -9.27
CA GLY A 316 16.58 2.76 -9.54
C GLY A 316 16.10 4.18 -9.28
N LEU A 317 15.37 4.80 -10.20
CA LEU A 317 14.73 6.10 -9.96
C LEU A 317 13.20 5.94 -9.97
N PHE A 318 12.56 6.32 -8.87
CA PHE A 318 11.12 6.46 -8.78
C PHE A 318 10.77 7.95 -8.87
N MET A 319 10.04 8.31 -9.91
CA MET A 319 9.57 9.67 -10.15
C MET A 319 8.08 9.74 -9.85
N ILE A 320 7.68 10.74 -9.11
CA ILE A 320 6.28 11.13 -9.03
C ILE A 320 6.19 12.59 -9.47
N SER A 321 5.32 12.84 -10.44
CA SER A 321 4.93 14.17 -10.86
C SER A 321 3.59 14.52 -10.22
N ASP A 322 3.10 15.70 -10.50
CA ASP A 322 1.74 16.12 -10.24
C ASP A 322 1.18 16.84 -11.49
N HIS A 323 0.09 17.59 -11.38
CA HIS A 323 -0.58 18.32 -12.46
C HIS A 323 0.12 19.63 -12.90
N ASP A 324 -0.36 20.18 -14.02
CA ASP A 324 -0.18 21.60 -14.38
C ASP A 324 -0.73 22.48 -13.25
N ILE A 325 0.03 23.51 -12.82
CA ILE A 325 -0.25 24.35 -11.63
C ILE A 325 0.09 23.64 -10.28
N SER A 326 1.04 22.70 -10.28
CA SER A 326 1.58 22.10 -9.05
C SER A 326 2.72 22.92 -8.40
N ASP A 327 3.01 24.14 -8.86
CA ASP A 327 4.00 25.04 -8.26
C ASP A 327 3.58 25.50 -6.85
N ARG A 328 4.07 24.79 -5.84
CA ARG A 328 3.78 25.03 -4.42
C ARG A 328 4.66 26.09 -3.79
N ASN A 329 5.78 26.46 -4.42
CA ASN A 329 6.73 27.44 -3.88
C ASN A 329 6.70 28.81 -4.60
N ASN A 330 5.90 28.91 -5.67
CA ASN A 330 5.71 30.07 -6.53
C ASN A 330 7.00 30.53 -7.23
N ASP A 331 7.88 29.60 -7.60
CA ASP A 331 9.10 29.88 -8.36
C ASP A 331 8.93 29.84 -9.89
N GLY A 332 7.73 29.43 -10.35
CA GLY A 332 7.33 29.40 -11.74
C GLY A 332 7.56 28.06 -12.44
N TYR A 333 7.86 27.00 -11.71
CA TYR A 333 8.01 25.65 -12.26
C TYR A 333 7.06 24.65 -11.59
N ASP A 334 6.23 24.00 -12.40
CA ASP A 334 5.44 22.86 -11.94
C ASP A 334 6.30 21.58 -11.95
N SER A 335 5.88 20.56 -11.21
CA SER A 335 6.62 19.29 -11.16
C SER A 335 6.73 18.59 -12.53
N PRO A 336 5.74 18.66 -13.45
CA PRO A 336 5.95 18.24 -14.85
C PRO A 336 7.08 18.97 -15.56
N ASP A 337 7.25 20.29 -15.33
CA ASP A 337 8.31 21.08 -15.95
C ASP A 337 9.68 20.61 -15.47
N ILE A 338 9.82 20.39 -14.16
CA ILE A 338 11.07 19.94 -13.54
C ILE A 338 11.48 18.55 -14.08
N TRP A 339 10.52 17.63 -14.20
CA TRP A 339 10.80 16.33 -14.81
C TRP A 339 11.17 16.45 -16.29
N ASN A 340 10.44 17.26 -17.06
CA ASN A 340 10.74 17.50 -18.46
C ASN A 340 12.12 18.18 -18.66
N ASP A 341 12.52 19.06 -17.74
CA ASP A 341 13.80 19.74 -17.73
C ASP A 341 14.97 18.78 -17.42
N LEU A 342 14.81 17.82 -16.48
CA LEU A 342 15.76 16.71 -16.31
C LEU A 342 15.91 15.91 -17.62
N MET A 343 14.79 15.64 -18.30
CA MET A 343 14.75 14.81 -19.49
C MET A 343 15.35 15.50 -20.73
N GLN A 344 15.17 16.81 -20.88
CA GLN A 344 15.55 17.55 -22.09
C GLN A 344 16.84 18.36 -21.93
N ASN A 345 17.07 18.96 -20.76
CA ASN A 345 18.15 19.91 -20.51
C ASN A 345 19.21 19.32 -19.57
N ASN A 346 19.81 18.21 -19.99
CA ASN A 346 20.92 17.55 -19.29
C ASN A 346 22.09 17.29 -20.24
N SER A 347 23.27 17.01 -19.68
CA SER A 347 24.51 16.78 -20.42
C SER A 347 24.79 15.30 -20.73
N VAL A 348 23.97 14.37 -20.25
CA VAL A 348 24.22 12.92 -20.30
C VAL A 348 23.59 12.29 -21.53
N LYS A 349 22.27 12.45 -21.70
CA LYS A 349 21.51 11.94 -22.84
C LYS A 349 20.17 12.66 -22.92
N ALA A 350 19.81 13.15 -24.11
CA ALA A 350 18.47 13.69 -24.36
C ALA A 350 17.41 12.60 -24.26
N ASN A 351 16.35 12.86 -23.48
CA ASN A 351 15.22 11.97 -23.20
C ASN A 351 15.67 10.52 -22.90
N PRO A 352 16.46 10.30 -21.83
CA PRO A 352 17.10 9.02 -21.57
C PRO A 352 16.09 7.92 -21.25
N PHE A 353 14.93 8.26 -20.70
CA PHE A 353 13.88 7.33 -20.26
C PHE A 353 12.75 7.14 -21.29
N GLY A 354 12.67 7.97 -22.32
CA GLY A 354 11.72 7.81 -23.42
C GLY A 354 10.30 8.27 -23.09
N PHE A 355 10.10 9.29 -22.28
CA PHE A 355 8.79 9.90 -22.06
C PHE A 355 8.92 11.39 -21.74
N SER A 356 7.82 12.11 -21.84
CA SER A 356 7.63 13.46 -21.30
C SER A 356 6.36 13.48 -20.45
N VAL A 357 6.30 14.34 -19.45
CA VAL A 357 5.08 14.62 -18.69
C VAL A 357 4.30 15.70 -19.44
N ASN A 358 3.01 15.51 -19.61
CA ASN A 358 2.13 16.48 -20.25
C ASN A 358 1.74 17.54 -19.21
N LEU A 359 1.50 18.78 -19.67
CA LEU A 359 0.91 19.83 -18.83
C LEU A 359 -0.61 19.70 -18.90
N ASP A 360 -1.14 18.72 -18.17
CA ASP A 360 -2.56 18.50 -17.96
C ASP A 360 -2.89 18.31 -16.48
N ASN A 361 -4.18 18.37 -16.16
CA ASN A 361 -4.71 18.15 -14.84
C ASN A 361 -5.92 17.20 -14.97
N ILE A 362 -5.79 15.99 -14.43
CA ILE A 362 -6.79 14.94 -14.54
C ILE A 362 -7.20 14.41 -13.18
N VAL A 363 -8.51 14.16 -13.03
CA VAL A 363 -9.09 13.45 -11.89
C VAL A 363 -9.83 12.24 -12.44
N GLU A 364 -9.35 11.04 -12.14
CA GLU A 364 -10.02 9.79 -12.52
C GLU A 364 -9.49 8.57 -11.77
N ASN A 365 -10.33 7.54 -11.61
CA ASN A 365 -9.88 6.20 -11.27
C ASN A 365 -9.88 5.34 -12.54
N SER A 366 -8.69 5.00 -13.03
CA SER A 366 -8.54 4.20 -14.25
C SER A 366 -8.25 2.73 -13.94
N SER A 367 -8.97 1.85 -14.64
CA SER A 367 -8.69 0.40 -14.69
C SER A 367 -8.03 -0.02 -16.00
N ASN A 368 -7.58 0.93 -16.83
CA ASN A 368 -6.89 0.66 -18.07
C ASN A 368 -5.42 0.28 -17.80
N VAL A 369 -5.23 -0.85 -17.12
CA VAL A 369 -3.94 -1.41 -16.74
C VAL A 369 -3.40 -2.26 -17.89
N ARG A 370 -2.09 -2.17 -18.12
CA ARG A 370 -1.38 -2.93 -19.16
C ARG A 370 -1.76 -4.40 -19.14
N THR A 371 -2.11 -4.91 -20.32
CA THR A 371 -2.37 -6.34 -20.50
C THR A 371 -1.07 -7.14 -20.55
N GLY A 372 -1.12 -8.38 -20.05
CA GLY A 372 0.05 -9.27 -19.97
C GLY A 372 0.84 -9.14 -18.66
N SER A 373 1.82 -10.03 -18.48
CA SER A 373 2.61 -10.06 -17.25
C SER A 373 3.61 -8.90 -17.23
N ASN A 374 3.64 -8.17 -16.12
CA ASN A 374 4.63 -7.14 -15.85
C ASN A 374 5.03 -7.19 -14.37
N PRO A 375 6.33 -7.19 -14.02
CA PRO A 375 6.76 -7.33 -12.63
C PRO A 375 6.27 -6.20 -11.72
N ILE A 376 6.05 -4.99 -12.25
CA ILE A 376 5.49 -3.87 -11.46
C ILE A 376 3.99 -4.08 -11.20
N LEU A 377 3.25 -4.59 -12.19
CA LEU A 377 1.79 -4.75 -12.09
C LEU A 377 1.36 -6.08 -11.46
N ASN A 378 2.26 -7.07 -11.42
CA ASN A 378 2.02 -8.41 -10.91
C ASN A 378 3.16 -8.86 -9.98
N GLY A 379 3.75 -7.92 -9.25
CA GLY A 379 4.91 -8.17 -8.41
C GLY A 379 4.58 -8.85 -7.09
N SER A 380 5.60 -8.99 -6.26
CA SER A 380 5.53 -9.71 -4.97
C SER A 380 4.52 -9.14 -3.97
N GLN A 381 4.07 -7.90 -4.17
CA GLN A 381 3.15 -7.18 -3.28
C GLN A 381 1.68 -7.36 -3.69
N GLY A 382 1.42 -8.04 -4.81
CA GLY A 382 0.09 -8.29 -5.34
C GLY A 382 -0.16 -7.61 -6.68
N ALA A 383 -1.34 -7.87 -7.24
CA ALA A 383 -1.74 -7.32 -8.53
C ALA A 383 -2.24 -5.88 -8.41
N VAL A 384 -1.78 -5.04 -9.33
CA VAL A 384 -2.25 -3.66 -9.54
C VAL A 384 -3.35 -3.71 -10.59
N SER A 385 -4.56 -3.26 -10.25
CA SER A 385 -5.72 -3.30 -11.14
C SER A 385 -6.28 -1.92 -11.47
N GLN A 386 -5.90 -0.90 -10.69
CA GLN A 386 -6.41 0.46 -10.81
C GLN A 386 -5.36 1.50 -10.37
N LEU A 387 -5.56 2.74 -10.79
CA LEU A 387 -4.83 3.92 -10.31
C LEU A 387 -5.78 5.11 -10.31
N SER A 388 -5.92 5.75 -9.16
CA SER A 388 -6.76 6.93 -8.95
C SER A 388 -5.90 8.18 -8.89
N PHE A 389 -6.23 9.19 -9.69
CA PHE A 389 -5.62 10.51 -9.66
C PHE A 389 -6.62 11.53 -9.09
N HIS A 390 -6.12 12.44 -8.24
CA HIS A 390 -6.81 13.57 -7.65
C HIS A 390 -6.10 14.88 -8.01
N ASN A 391 -5.97 15.08 -9.32
CA ASN A 391 -5.22 16.13 -10.02
C ASN A 391 -3.82 15.67 -10.45
N GLY A 392 -3.72 14.72 -11.36
CA GLY A 392 -2.43 14.30 -11.92
C GLY A 392 -2.19 14.79 -13.34
N ALA A 393 -0.99 14.52 -13.84
CA ALA A 393 -0.60 14.66 -15.23
C ALA A 393 -0.44 13.31 -15.94
N THR A 394 -0.63 13.29 -17.25
CA THR A 394 -0.31 12.12 -18.08
C THR A 394 1.08 12.20 -18.68
N MET A 395 1.59 11.08 -19.20
CA MET A 395 2.82 11.00 -19.95
C MET A 395 2.56 10.68 -21.43
N THR A 396 3.42 11.27 -22.26
CA THR A 396 3.60 10.87 -23.66
C THR A 396 4.88 10.07 -23.79
N LEU A 397 4.77 8.82 -24.24
CA LEU A 397 5.86 7.88 -24.41
C LEU A 397 6.52 8.05 -25.78
N ASN A 398 7.83 7.91 -25.82
CA ASN A 398 8.68 8.03 -27.01
C ASN A 398 9.63 6.82 -27.13
N PRO A 399 9.14 5.69 -27.67
CA PRO A 399 9.97 4.51 -27.93
C PRO A 399 11.13 4.76 -28.90
N THR A 400 11.09 5.82 -29.71
CA THR A 400 12.20 6.21 -30.59
C THR A 400 13.38 6.76 -29.78
N ALA A 401 13.11 7.54 -28.71
CA ALA A 401 14.14 8.03 -27.80
C ALA A 401 14.68 6.92 -26.88
N ASN A 402 13.79 6.04 -26.40
CA ASN A 402 14.16 4.85 -25.66
C ASN A 402 13.16 3.71 -25.89
N SER A 403 13.60 2.68 -26.61
CA SER A 403 12.77 1.54 -26.98
C SER A 403 12.33 0.65 -25.82
N THR A 404 12.86 0.88 -24.61
CA THR A 404 12.49 0.14 -23.40
C THR A 404 11.34 0.79 -22.62
N VAL A 405 10.92 2.00 -23.01
CA VAL A 405 9.78 2.66 -22.37
C VAL A 405 8.50 1.87 -22.61
N GLN A 406 7.71 1.72 -21.56
CA GLN A 406 6.42 1.06 -21.61
C GLN A 406 5.43 1.76 -20.68
N GLY A 407 4.20 1.95 -21.16
CA GLY A 407 3.08 2.35 -20.32
C GLY A 407 2.65 1.19 -19.42
N LEU A 408 2.26 1.53 -18.20
CA LEU A 408 1.77 0.60 -17.18
C LEU A 408 0.26 0.75 -16.98
N ILE A 409 -0.21 1.99 -16.90
CA ILE A 409 -1.63 2.33 -16.70
C ILE A 409 -1.91 3.57 -17.55
N TRP A 410 -3.06 3.62 -18.21
CA TRP A 410 -3.49 4.74 -19.06
C TRP A 410 -4.76 5.36 -18.51
N ARG A 411 -5.11 6.55 -18.99
CA ARG A 411 -6.46 7.09 -18.80
C ARG A 411 -7.53 6.14 -19.31
N THR A 412 -8.71 6.20 -18.71
CA THR A 412 -9.90 5.45 -19.15
C THR A 412 -10.30 5.83 -20.58
N SER A 413 -10.07 7.08 -20.97
CA SER A 413 -10.34 7.60 -22.31
C SER A 413 -9.36 7.13 -23.38
N ALA A 414 -8.24 6.49 -23.00
CA ALA A 414 -7.28 5.96 -23.97
C ALA A 414 -7.87 4.74 -24.68
N THR A 415 -8.19 4.90 -25.95
CA THR A 415 -8.83 3.86 -26.79
C THR A 415 -7.89 2.71 -27.16
N ALA A 416 -6.58 2.85 -26.90
CA ALA A 416 -5.57 1.81 -27.01
C ALA A 416 -4.46 2.01 -25.97
N GLN A 417 -3.80 0.92 -25.56
CA GLN A 417 -2.60 0.92 -24.72
C GLN A 417 -1.36 1.36 -25.52
N GLY A 418 -1.41 2.59 -26.03
CA GLY A 418 -0.42 3.20 -26.90
C GLY A 418 0.53 4.14 -26.18
N ASN A 419 1.06 5.12 -26.90
CA ASN A 419 2.10 6.03 -26.41
C ASN A 419 1.56 7.32 -25.78
N ASN A 420 0.26 7.56 -25.74
CA ASN A 420 -0.32 8.79 -25.20
C ASN A 420 -1.20 8.47 -24.00
N LEU A 421 -1.41 9.45 -23.12
CA LEU A 421 -2.33 9.37 -21.98
C LEU A 421 -1.94 8.29 -20.95
N ALA A 422 -0.65 7.97 -20.83
CA ALA A 422 -0.18 7.07 -19.77
C ALA A 422 -0.26 7.80 -18.43
N MET A 423 -0.81 7.16 -17.39
CA MET A 423 -0.81 7.66 -16.00
C MET A 423 0.38 7.12 -15.22
N ALA A 424 0.87 5.93 -15.59
CA ALA A 424 2.10 5.35 -15.05
C ALA A 424 2.93 4.73 -16.18
N ALA A 425 4.26 4.84 -16.10
CA ALA A 425 5.18 4.27 -17.08
C ALA A 425 6.47 3.75 -16.41
N SER A 426 7.18 2.88 -17.13
CA SER A 426 8.52 2.41 -16.73
C SER A 426 9.46 2.36 -17.92
N SER A 427 10.76 2.38 -17.65
CA SER A 427 11.80 2.29 -18.67
C SER A 427 13.12 1.80 -18.04
N THR A 428 14.14 1.61 -18.87
CA THR A 428 15.51 1.33 -18.40
C THR A 428 16.49 2.31 -19.05
N PHE A 429 17.57 2.64 -18.34
CA PHE A 429 18.66 3.44 -18.90
C PHE A 429 19.99 2.92 -18.38
N GLY A 430 20.89 2.59 -19.30
CA GLY A 430 22.10 1.83 -18.96
C GLY A 430 21.73 0.50 -18.31
N SER A 431 22.20 0.26 -17.09
CA SER A 431 21.86 -0.93 -16.29
C SER A 431 20.82 -0.68 -15.20
N GLY A 432 20.27 0.54 -15.14
CA GLY A 432 19.26 0.94 -14.16
C GLY A 432 17.84 0.86 -14.69
N ARG A 433 16.91 1.19 -13.80
CA ARG A 433 15.47 1.04 -13.98
C ARG A 433 14.79 2.32 -13.53
N VAL A 434 13.72 2.73 -14.20
CA VAL A 434 12.94 3.90 -13.79
C VAL A 434 11.44 3.62 -13.85
N VAL A 435 10.70 4.22 -12.93
CA VAL A 435 9.23 4.26 -12.91
C VAL A 435 8.78 5.70 -12.71
N ILE A 436 7.71 6.09 -13.40
CA ILE A 436 7.03 7.37 -13.18
C ILE A 436 5.54 7.15 -12.95
N ILE A 437 4.97 7.87 -11.97
CA ILE A 437 3.54 8.05 -11.75
C ILE A 437 3.25 9.55 -11.86
N GLY A 438 2.19 9.92 -12.55
CA GLY A 438 1.86 11.32 -12.83
C GLY A 438 1.11 12.09 -11.74
N ASP A 439 0.95 11.54 -10.55
CA ASP A 439 0.21 12.15 -9.43
C ASP A 439 0.80 11.68 -8.11
N SER A 440 0.88 12.58 -7.12
CA SER A 440 1.33 12.33 -5.75
C SER A 440 0.24 11.77 -4.85
N SER A 441 -1.05 12.01 -5.15
CA SER A 441 -2.17 11.51 -4.35
C SER A 441 -2.21 9.99 -4.13
N PRO A 442 -1.79 9.11 -5.08
CA PRO A 442 -1.68 7.68 -4.82
C PRO A 442 -0.66 7.30 -3.72
N ALA A 443 0.30 8.16 -3.43
CA ALA A 443 1.33 7.94 -2.42
C ALA A 443 0.95 8.54 -1.06
N ASP A 444 0.07 9.56 -1.04
CA ASP A 444 -0.41 10.25 0.16
C ASP A 444 -1.13 9.29 1.12
N ASP A 445 -0.62 9.11 2.33
CA ASP A 445 -1.20 8.23 3.35
C ASP A 445 -2.09 8.95 4.37
N GLY A 446 -2.38 10.23 4.13
CA GLY A 446 -3.18 11.08 4.99
C GLY A 446 -2.51 11.41 6.33
N THR A 447 -1.26 10.99 6.55
CA THR A 447 -0.46 11.45 7.67
C THR A 447 0.29 12.69 7.23
N GLY A 448 0.27 13.75 8.04
CA GLY A 448 1.00 14.94 7.63
C GLY A 448 1.30 15.91 8.73
N SER A 449 2.24 16.79 8.43
CA SER A 449 2.69 17.90 9.26
C SER A 449 1.50 18.75 9.72
N PRO A 450 1.47 19.18 11.00
CA PRO A 450 0.40 20.02 11.51
C PRO A 450 0.21 21.29 10.67
N GLY A 451 -1.00 21.48 10.13
CA GLY A 451 -1.35 22.62 9.30
C GLY A 451 -1.45 22.32 7.80
N ASN A 452 -0.89 21.19 7.36
CA ASN A 452 -1.07 20.72 5.99
C ASN A 452 -2.43 20.01 5.84
N THR A 453 -3.01 20.11 4.65
CA THR A 453 -4.20 19.34 4.26
C THR A 453 -3.75 18.27 3.28
N VAL A 454 -3.62 17.05 3.81
CA VAL A 454 -3.27 15.83 3.07
C VAL A 454 -4.46 14.88 3.07
N TYR A 455 -4.49 13.94 2.12
CA TYR A 455 -5.62 13.04 1.90
C TYR A 455 -5.13 11.61 1.70
N ASP A 456 -5.72 10.66 2.43
CA ASP A 456 -5.32 9.25 2.32
C ASP A 456 -5.73 8.67 0.96
N GLY A 457 -4.81 8.71 -0.01
CA GLY A 457 -4.88 8.01 -1.28
C GLY A 457 -4.16 6.66 -1.26
N TRP A 458 -3.19 6.44 -0.38
CA TRP A 458 -2.52 5.16 -0.17
C TRP A 458 -3.52 4.08 0.27
N GLY A 459 -4.37 4.39 1.24
CA GLY A 459 -5.42 3.52 1.75
C GLY A 459 -6.70 3.50 0.91
N GLU A 460 -6.91 4.47 0.02
CA GLU A 460 -8.16 4.58 -0.74
C GLU A 460 -8.35 3.45 -1.76
N ASN A 461 -7.25 2.94 -2.30
CA ASN A 461 -7.25 1.94 -3.35
C ASN A 461 -6.13 0.94 -3.08
N VAL A 462 -6.50 -0.33 -2.89
CA VAL A 462 -5.54 -1.42 -2.62
C VAL A 462 -4.44 -1.53 -3.70
N SER A 463 -4.68 -1.04 -4.91
CA SER A 463 -3.68 -1.03 -5.99
C SER A 463 -2.56 -0.02 -5.77
N HIS A 464 -2.78 1.05 -5.00
CA HIS A 464 -1.79 2.11 -4.77
C HIS A 464 -0.55 1.61 -4.01
N PRO A 465 -0.68 1.02 -2.79
CA PRO A 465 0.47 0.44 -2.08
C PRO A 465 1.13 -0.66 -2.90
N ARG A 466 0.35 -1.47 -3.63
CA ARG A 466 0.87 -2.53 -4.50
C ARG A 466 1.72 -1.96 -5.62
N LEU A 467 1.27 -0.90 -6.29
CA LEU A 467 2.00 -0.24 -7.38
C LEU A 467 3.31 0.35 -6.88
N HIS A 468 3.27 1.14 -5.80
CA HIS A 468 4.46 1.75 -5.22
C HIS A 468 5.47 0.71 -4.76
N LEU A 469 5.04 -0.28 -3.98
CA LEU A 469 5.96 -1.29 -3.45
C LEU A 469 6.49 -2.23 -4.53
N ASN A 470 5.67 -2.68 -5.49
CA ASN A 470 6.17 -3.47 -6.61
C ASN A 470 7.17 -2.67 -7.46
N ALA A 471 6.89 -1.40 -7.74
CA ALA A 471 7.81 -0.51 -8.44
C ALA A 471 9.12 -0.34 -7.66
N SER A 472 9.06 -0.06 -6.35
CA SER A 472 10.24 0.03 -5.47
C SER A 472 11.11 -1.23 -5.52
N LEU A 473 10.50 -2.42 -5.41
CA LEU A 473 11.22 -3.69 -5.42
C LEU A 473 11.80 -4.02 -6.80
N TRP A 474 11.08 -3.70 -7.87
CA TRP A 474 11.59 -3.83 -9.23
C TRP A 474 12.77 -2.88 -9.48
N LEU A 475 12.67 -1.63 -9.05
CA LEU A 475 13.77 -0.66 -9.12
C LEU A 475 15.00 -1.15 -8.34
N ALA A 476 14.78 -1.79 -7.18
CA ALA A 476 15.83 -2.35 -6.34
C ALA A 476 16.39 -3.71 -6.83
N LYS A 477 15.90 -4.21 -7.98
CA LYS A 477 16.30 -5.49 -8.59
C LYS A 477 16.00 -6.72 -7.71
N LEU A 478 14.90 -6.67 -6.97
CA LEU A 478 14.41 -7.77 -6.13
C LEU A 478 13.32 -8.61 -6.82
N GLN A 479 12.90 -8.21 -8.01
CA GLN A 479 11.95 -8.90 -8.88
C GLN A 479 12.21 -8.63 -10.36
#